data_AF-A0A953Z7F8-F1
#
_entry.id   AF-A0A953Z7F8-F1
#
_cell.length_a   1.000
_cell.length_b   1.000
_cell.length_c   1.000
_cell.angle_alpha   90.00
_cell.angle_beta   90.00
_cell.angle_gamma   90.00
#
_symmetry.space_group_name_H-M   'P 1'
#
loop_
_entity.id
_entity.type
_entity.pdbx_description
1 polymer ?
#
loop_
_entity_poly.entity_id
_entity_poly.type
_entity_poly.pdbx_seq_one_letter_code
_entity_poly.pdbx_strand_id
1 'polypeptide(L)'
;MRVRLTIAICTALATSVSAQGIGLAELAEIARARAARQRPALVAALEPFVADLALAYQGRNRSYLDAKFDEIAKLGSGIVPLLLEYLTPTNAGEDAQNRADNVARVLARLGPAEYVDHLVELTRHTSETARRNAIWLLGFTASQRAEIALVDRISALADPERIQ
;
A
#
# COMPACT_ATOMS: atom_id res chain seq x y z
N MET A 1 -44.99 5.40 33.41
CA MET A 1 -45.46 4.06 32.99
C MET A 1 -45.05 3.84 31.53
N ARG A 2 -44.12 2.89 31.31
CA ARG A 2 -43.71 2.22 30.05
C ARG A 2 -42.97 3.04 28.96
N VAL A 3 -41.64 3.04 29.11
CA VAL A 3 -40.62 3.22 28.06
C VAL A 3 -40.71 2.06 27.06
N ARG A 4 -40.72 2.35 25.75
CA ARG A 4 -40.60 1.34 24.68
C ARG A 4 -39.14 1.29 24.22
N LEU A 5 -38.44 0.23 24.61
CA LEU A 5 -37.08 -0.08 24.15
C LEU A 5 -37.21 -1.09 23.00
N THR A 6 -37.01 -0.64 21.76
CA THR A 6 -36.98 -1.51 20.58
C THR A 6 -35.55 -2.00 20.39
N ILE A 7 -35.25 -3.20 20.88
CA ILE A 7 -33.96 -3.86 20.64
C ILE A 7 -33.99 -4.44 19.22
N ALA A 8 -33.25 -3.81 18.31
CA ALA A 8 -32.97 -4.37 17.00
C ALA A 8 -31.90 -5.47 17.16
N ILE A 9 -32.34 -6.72 17.00
CA ILE A 9 -31.47 -7.90 17.00
C ILE A 9 -30.70 -7.91 15.67
N CYS A 10 -29.42 -7.50 15.70
CA CYS A 10 -28.48 -7.78 14.62
C CYS A 10 -28.04 -9.23 14.74
N THR A 11 -28.70 -10.12 14.00
CA THR A 11 -28.28 -11.51 13.81
C THR A 11 -27.03 -11.52 12.91
N ALA A 12 -25.86 -11.41 13.53
CA ALA A 12 -24.61 -11.81 12.87
C ALA A 12 -24.62 -13.34 12.74
N LEU A 13 -24.78 -13.84 11.52
CA LEU A 13 -24.53 -15.23 11.17
C LEU A 13 -23.04 -15.51 11.38
N ALA A 14 -22.68 -15.94 12.59
CA ALA A 14 -21.41 -16.58 12.88
C ALA A 14 -21.43 -17.95 12.19
N THR A 15 -20.81 -18.04 11.01
CA THR A 15 -20.44 -19.34 10.45
C THR A 15 -19.28 -19.87 11.29
N SER A 16 -19.59 -20.76 12.22
CA SER A 16 -18.59 -21.50 12.99
C SER A 16 -17.85 -22.46 12.06
N VAL A 17 -16.76 -21.99 11.47
CA VAL A 17 -15.74 -22.89 10.91
C VAL A 17 -15.16 -23.67 12.09
N SER A 18 -15.40 -24.98 12.12
CA SER A 18 -14.78 -25.90 13.05
C SER A 18 -13.26 -25.80 12.95
N ALA A 19 -12.60 -25.48 14.07
CA ALA A 19 -11.16 -25.31 14.20
C ALA A 19 -10.40 -26.65 14.13
N GLN A 20 -10.52 -27.35 13.01
CA GLN A 20 -9.67 -28.49 12.67
C GLN A 20 -8.61 -27.98 11.69
N GLY A 21 -7.36 -27.92 12.17
CA GLY A 21 -6.12 -27.55 11.49
C GLY A 21 -6.20 -27.17 10.02
N ILE A 22 -6.55 -25.92 9.74
CA ILE A 22 -6.40 -25.34 8.40
C ILE A 22 -4.90 -25.30 8.09
N GLY A 23 -4.46 -26.00 7.05
CA GLY A 23 -3.05 -26.00 6.64
C GLY A 23 -2.62 -24.60 6.17
N LEU A 24 -1.33 -24.26 6.28
CA LEU A 24 -0.81 -22.95 5.85
C LEU A 24 -1.18 -22.61 4.39
N ALA A 25 -1.18 -23.62 3.50
CA ALA A 25 -1.58 -23.46 2.11
C ALA A 25 -3.07 -23.09 1.97
N GLU A 26 -3.94 -23.72 2.75
CA GLU A 26 -5.38 -23.43 2.75
C GLU A 26 -5.69 -22.07 3.36
N LEU A 27 -4.96 -21.66 4.41
CA LEU A 27 -5.02 -20.29 4.94
C LEU A 27 -4.62 -19.25 3.88
N ALA A 28 -3.56 -19.52 3.13
CA ALA A 28 -3.11 -18.64 2.04
C ALA A 28 -4.15 -18.55 0.91
N GLU A 29 -4.80 -19.66 0.54
CA GLU A 29 -5.90 -19.67 -0.44
C GLU A 29 -7.10 -18.87 0.05
N ILE A 30 -7.52 -19.04 1.32
CA ILE A 30 -8.63 -18.27 1.91
C ILE A 30 -8.32 -16.77 1.92
N ALA A 31 -7.09 -16.39 2.31
CA ALA A 31 -6.65 -15.01 2.31
C ALA A 31 -6.68 -14.40 0.89
N ARG A 32 -6.15 -15.12 -0.11
CA ARG A 32 -6.19 -14.69 -1.52
C ARG A 32 -7.62 -14.56 -2.04
N ALA A 33 -8.49 -15.52 -1.76
CA ALA A 33 -9.89 -15.49 -2.18
C ALA A 33 -10.67 -14.32 -1.55
N ARG A 34 -10.32 -13.93 -0.31
CA ARG A 34 -10.89 -12.76 0.35
C ARG A 34 -10.39 -11.46 -0.29
N ALA A 35 -9.08 -11.34 -0.50
CA ALA A 35 -8.48 -10.17 -1.15
C ALA A 35 -9.06 -9.97 -2.56
N ALA A 36 -9.20 -11.04 -3.34
CA ALA A 36 -9.79 -11.00 -4.68
C ALA A 36 -11.25 -10.48 -4.66
N ARG A 37 -12.05 -10.88 -3.66
CA ARG A 37 -13.43 -10.41 -3.50
C ARG A 37 -13.52 -8.94 -3.09
N GLN A 38 -12.54 -8.44 -2.34
CA GLN A 38 -12.52 -7.05 -1.88
C GLN A 38 -11.96 -6.09 -2.95
N ARG A 39 -11.15 -6.59 -3.88
CA ARG A 39 -10.46 -5.77 -4.90
C ARG A 39 -11.40 -4.84 -5.69
N PRO A 40 -12.57 -5.25 -6.21
CA PRO A 40 -13.43 -4.34 -6.97
C PRO A 40 -13.92 -3.14 -6.15
N ALA A 41 -14.26 -3.35 -4.87
CA ALA A 41 -14.69 -2.28 -3.98
C ALA A 41 -13.53 -1.32 -3.65
N LEU A 42 -12.32 -1.85 -3.46
CA LEU A 42 -11.12 -1.05 -3.24
C LEU A 42 -10.75 -0.20 -4.47
N VAL A 43 -10.84 -0.78 -5.67
CA VAL A 43 -10.65 -0.04 -6.93
C VAL A 43 -11.69 1.06 -7.06
N ALA A 44 -12.97 0.76 -6.84
CA ALA A 44 -14.04 1.75 -6.89
C ALA A 44 -13.86 2.88 -5.86
N ALA A 45 -13.31 2.57 -4.68
CA ALA A 45 -13.01 3.57 -3.65
C ALA A 45 -11.82 4.47 -4.01
N LEU A 46 -10.82 3.95 -4.74
CA LEU A 46 -9.66 4.71 -5.17
C LEU A 46 -9.90 5.52 -6.45
N GLU A 47 -10.82 5.06 -7.31
CA GLU A 47 -11.12 5.64 -8.62
C GLU A 47 -11.28 7.17 -8.61
N PRO A 48 -11.99 7.81 -7.66
CA PRO A 48 -12.16 9.26 -7.65
C PRO A 48 -10.84 10.04 -7.50
N PHE A 49 -9.79 9.40 -6.97
CA PHE A 49 -8.50 10.03 -6.69
C PHE A 49 -7.48 9.80 -7.81
N VAL A 50 -7.77 8.90 -8.77
CA VAL A 50 -6.83 8.49 -9.80
C VAL A 50 -6.39 9.68 -10.65
N ALA A 51 -7.29 10.58 -11.04
CA ALA A 51 -6.90 11.77 -11.80
C ALA A 51 -6.01 12.71 -10.97
N ASP A 52 -6.37 12.95 -9.70
CA ASP A 52 -5.62 13.84 -8.81
C ASP A 52 -4.20 13.34 -8.55
N LEU A 53 -4.03 12.02 -8.38
CA LEU A 53 -2.71 11.41 -8.18
C LEU A 53 -1.76 11.64 -9.35
N ALA A 54 -2.23 11.91 -10.56
CA ALA A 54 -1.38 12.23 -11.71
C ALA A 54 -0.83 13.67 -11.70
N LEU A 55 -1.37 14.54 -10.85
CA LEU A 55 -0.95 15.94 -10.79
C LEU A 55 0.46 16.05 -10.23
N ALA A 56 1.27 16.94 -10.80
CA ALA A 56 2.57 17.29 -10.26
C ALA A 56 2.40 17.83 -8.82
N TYR A 57 3.14 17.25 -7.87
CA TYR A 57 3.07 17.64 -6.45
C TYR A 57 3.57 19.06 -6.17
N GLN A 58 4.48 19.55 -7.00
CA GLN A 58 5.14 20.84 -6.79
C GLN A 58 4.22 22.04 -7.12
N GLY A 59 4.56 23.20 -6.58
CA GLY A 59 3.85 24.45 -6.86
C GLY A 59 2.44 24.47 -6.28
N ARG A 60 1.45 24.83 -7.12
CA ARG A 60 0.08 25.17 -6.68
C ARG A 60 -0.75 23.97 -6.20
N ASN A 61 -0.37 22.75 -6.57
CA ASN A 61 -1.16 21.55 -6.26
C ASN A 61 -0.83 20.97 -4.88
N ARG A 62 0.27 21.40 -4.24
CA ARG A 62 0.80 20.77 -3.03
C ARG A 62 -0.23 20.64 -1.91
N SER A 63 -0.83 21.74 -1.49
CA SER A 63 -1.81 21.75 -0.38
C SER A 63 -3.08 20.98 -0.74
N TYR A 64 -3.50 21.01 -2.00
CA TYR A 64 -4.63 20.24 -2.50
C TYR A 64 -4.35 18.74 -2.44
N LEU A 65 -3.17 18.32 -2.91
CA LEU A 65 -2.76 16.92 -2.92
C LEU A 65 -2.50 16.38 -1.51
N ASP A 66 -1.93 17.17 -0.60
CA ASP A 66 -1.77 16.76 0.79
C ASP A 66 -3.12 16.43 1.45
N ALA A 67 -4.16 17.25 1.18
CA ALA A 67 -5.51 16.95 1.63
C ALA A 67 -6.08 15.67 0.99
N LYS A 68 -5.83 15.44 -0.31
CA LYS A 68 -6.23 14.21 -0.99
C LYS A 68 -5.51 12.98 -0.47
N PHE A 69 -4.23 13.09 -0.12
CA PHE A 69 -3.50 11.99 0.48
C PHE A 69 -4.08 11.58 1.83
N ASP A 70 -4.53 12.56 2.63
CA ASP A 70 -5.20 12.29 3.90
C ASP A 70 -6.60 11.68 3.70
N GLU A 71 -7.32 12.06 2.63
CA GLU A 71 -8.58 11.40 2.25
C GLU A 71 -8.36 9.94 1.83
N ILE A 72 -7.35 9.65 1.00
CA ILE A 72 -7.01 8.28 0.59
C ILE A 72 -6.54 7.45 1.79
N ALA A 73 -5.73 8.03 2.69
CA ALA A 73 -5.26 7.32 3.88
C ALA A 73 -6.41 6.88 4.81
N LYS A 74 -7.52 7.64 4.85
CA LYS A 74 -8.73 7.27 5.60
C LYS A 74 -9.48 6.06 5.03
N LEU A 75 -9.18 5.62 3.81
CA LEU A 75 -9.67 4.34 3.27
C LEU A 75 -9.07 3.13 4.03
N GLY A 76 -7.98 3.34 4.78
CA GLY A 76 -7.37 2.36 5.64
C GLY A 76 -6.37 1.43 4.94
N SER A 77 -5.71 0.57 5.72
CA SER A 77 -4.62 -0.30 5.24
C SER A 77 -5.04 -1.33 4.18
N GLY A 78 -6.35 -1.60 4.04
CA GLY A 78 -6.87 -2.48 3.00
C GLY A 78 -6.56 -2.04 1.56
N ILE A 79 -6.28 -0.74 1.34
CA ILE A 79 -5.91 -0.21 0.02
C ILE A 79 -4.42 -0.40 -0.31
N VAL A 80 -3.57 -0.71 0.68
CA VAL A 80 -2.11 -0.80 0.52
C VAL A 80 -1.69 -1.72 -0.63
N PRO A 81 -2.22 -2.95 -0.78
CA PRO A 81 -1.82 -3.82 -1.89
C PRO A 81 -2.06 -3.18 -3.26
N LEU A 82 -3.17 -2.45 -3.43
CA LEU A 82 -3.48 -1.75 -4.68
C LEU A 82 -2.54 -0.54 -4.89
N LEU A 83 -2.22 0.20 -3.83
CA LEU A 83 -1.27 1.31 -3.90
C LEU A 83 0.16 0.85 -4.23
N LEU A 84 0.60 -0.29 -3.71
CA LEU A 84 1.92 -0.84 -4.02
C LEU A 84 2.09 -1.13 -5.52
N GLU A 85 1.02 -1.54 -6.22
CA GLU A 85 1.05 -1.74 -7.67
C GLU A 85 1.37 -0.43 -8.43
N TYR A 86 0.88 0.72 -7.93
CA TYR A 86 1.16 2.03 -8.54
C TYR A 86 2.57 2.56 -8.29
N LEU A 87 3.35 1.96 -7.38
CA LEU A 87 4.76 2.34 -7.20
C LEU A 87 5.61 2.01 -8.43
N THR A 88 5.13 1.12 -9.30
CA THR A 88 5.75 0.80 -10.58
C THR A 88 4.93 1.42 -11.72
N PRO A 89 5.35 2.58 -12.26
CA PRO A 89 4.66 3.20 -13.39
C PRO A 89 4.54 2.25 -14.58
N THR A 90 3.38 2.22 -15.23
CA THR A 90 3.12 1.40 -16.42
C THR A 90 3.82 1.93 -17.68
N ASN A 91 4.24 3.20 -17.67
CA ASN A 91 4.99 3.85 -18.73
C ASN A 91 5.83 5.00 -18.16
N ALA A 92 6.70 5.59 -19.00
CA ALA A 92 7.58 6.68 -18.62
C ALA A 92 6.92 8.08 -18.67
N GLY A 93 5.61 8.19 -18.91
CA GLY A 93 4.90 9.45 -18.96
C GLY A 93 4.83 10.17 -17.61
N GLU A 94 4.81 11.50 -17.64
CA GLU A 94 4.83 12.34 -16.45
C GLU A 94 3.68 12.03 -15.48
N ASP A 95 2.47 11.85 -15.99
CA ASP A 95 1.29 11.47 -15.19
C ASP A 95 1.49 10.15 -14.44
N ALA A 96 2.12 9.16 -15.08
CA ALA A 96 2.38 7.86 -14.46
C ALA A 96 3.47 7.95 -13.38
N GLN A 97 4.50 8.79 -13.60
CA GLN A 97 5.55 9.05 -12.62
C GLN A 97 5.01 9.85 -11.42
N ASN A 98 4.26 10.94 -11.67
CA ASN A 98 3.61 11.74 -10.64
C ASN A 98 2.69 10.88 -9.78
N ARG A 99 1.91 9.98 -10.41
CA ARG A 99 1.07 9.02 -9.71
C ARG A 99 1.86 8.12 -8.78
N ALA A 100 2.94 7.51 -9.25
CA ALA A 100 3.78 6.66 -8.40
C ALA A 100 4.36 7.44 -7.21
N ASP A 101 4.86 8.65 -7.45
CA ASP A 101 5.43 9.52 -6.42
C ASP A 101 4.39 9.98 -5.40
N ASN A 102 3.18 10.32 -5.85
CA ASN A 102 2.08 10.72 -5.00
C ASN A 102 1.54 9.53 -4.20
N VAL A 103 1.46 8.34 -4.79
CA VAL A 103 1.10 7.12 -4.09
C VAL A 103 2.12 6.77 -3.01
N ALA A 104 3.43 6.97 -3.25
CA ALA A 104 4.44 6.82 -2.21
C ALA A 104 4.14 7.73 -1.00
N ARG A 105 3.70 8.97 -1.22
CA ARG A 105 3.33 9.90 -0.12
C ARG A 105 2.09 9.45 0.65
N VAL A 106 1.15 8.77 0.00
CA VAL A 106 -0.01 8.15 0.67
C VAL A 106 0.46 6.96 1.51
N LEU A 107 1.29 6.09 0.95
CA LEU A 107 1.85 4.94 1.65
C LEU A 107 2.63 5.35 2.91
N ALA A 108 3.43 6.42 2.83
CA ALA A 108 4.12 6.97 4.00
C ALA A 108 3.16 7.36 5.14
N ARG A 109 1.97 7.89 4.82
CA ARG A 109 0.92 8.21 5.82
C ARG A 109 0.25 6.97 6.39
N LEU A 110 0.14 5.90 5.60
CA LEU A 110 -0.43 4.62 6.02
C LEU A 110 0.52 3.78 6.87
N GLY A 111 1.79 4.15 6.96
CA GLY A 111 2.79 3.47 7.78
C GLY A 111 3.50 2.35 7.02
N PRO A 112 4.73 2.57 6.52
CA PRO A 112 5.45 1.60 5.69
C PRO A 112 5.98 0.35 6.40
N ALA A 113 5.91 0.31 7.73
CA ALA A 113 6.42 -0.79 8.54
C ALA A 113 5.76 -2.16 8.21
N GLU A 114 4.50 -2.17 7.77
CA GLU A 114 3.76 -3.40 7.50
C GLU A 114 4.13 -4.09 6.17
N TYR A 115 4.85 -3.40 5.28
CA TYR A 115 5.16 -3.88 3.94
C TYR A 115 6.62 -3.63 3.54
N VAL A 116 7.52 -3.60 4.53
CA VAL A 116 8.97 -3.45 4.34
C VAL A 116 9.51 -4.45 3.32
N ASP A 117 9.09 -5.71 3.38
CA ASP A 117 9.61 -6.79 2.52
C ASP A 117 9.38 -6.48 1.04
N HIS A 118 8.18 -5.99 0.73
CA HIS A 118 7.84 -5.57 -0.63
C HIS A 118 8.65 -4.34 -1.07
N LEU A 119 8.89 -3.38 -0.17
CA LEU A 119 9.75 -2.23 -0.48
C LEU A 119 11.20 -2.67 -0.73
N VAL A 120 11.73 -3.61 0.05
CA VAL A 120 13.07 -4.17 -0.16
C VAL A 120 13.19 -4.80 -1.54
N GLU A 121 12.20 -5.58 -1.97
CA GLU A 121 12.15 -6.14 -3.34
C GLU A 121 12.15 -5.03 -4.40
N LEU A 122 11.33 -3.99 -4.22
CA LEU A 122 11.23 -2.88 -5.16
C LEU A 122 12.54 -2.07 -5.30
N THR A 123 13.45 -2.08 -4.31
CA THR A 123 14.78 -1.44 -4.44
C THR A 123 15.65 -2.03 -5.55
N ARG A 124 15.30 -3.23 -6.04
CA ARG A 124 15.98 -3.96 -7.11
C ARG A 124 15.22 -3.93 -8.44
N HIS A 125 14.06 -3.28 -8.47
CA HIS A 125 13.21 -3.22 -9.66
C HIS A 125 13.90 -2.47 -10.83
N THR A 126 13.54 -2.78 -12.08
CA THR A 126 14.15 -2.16 -13.27
C THR A 126 13.72 -0.70 -13.46
N SER A 127 12.49 -0.35 -13.08
CA SER A 127 11.99 1.03 -13.04
C SER A 127 12.73 1.87 -11.99
N GLU A 128 13.36 2.96 -12.43
CA GLU A 128 14.04 3.91 -11.56
C GLU A 128 13.08 4.57 -10.56
N THR A 129 11.89 4.97 -11.03
CA THR A 129 10.84 5.55 -10.17
C THR A 129 10.44 4.60 -9.05
N ALA A 130 10.27 3.30 -9.36
CA ALA A 130 9.94 2.29 -8.37
C ALA A 130 11.05 2.14 -7.32
N ARG A 131 12.32 2.04 -7.75
CA ARG A 131 13.47 1.96 -6.84
C ARG A 131 13.56 3.18 -5.94
N ARG A 132 13.44 4.39 -6.51
CA ARG A 132 13.53 5.65 -5.78
C ARG A 132 12.44 5.74 -4.71
N ASN A 133 11.20 5.43 -5.06
CA ASN A 133 10.07 5.51 -4.14
C ASN A 133 10.17 4.45 -3.03
N ALA A 134 10.66 3.26 -3.35
CA ALA A 134 10.93 2.22 -2.36
C ALA A 134 12.01 2.65 -1.35
N ILE A 135 13.15 3.18 -1.83
CA ILE A 135 14.22 3.70 -0.96
C ILE A 135 13.70 4.84 -0.08
N TRP A 136 12.92 5.75 -0.66
CA TRP A 136 12.31 6.85 0.08
C TRP A 136 11.38 6.33 1.19
N LEU A 137 10.48 5.39 0.89
CA LEU A 137 9.57 4.78 1.88
C LEU A 137 10.30 3.99 2.97
N LEU A 138 11.36 3.26 2.61
CA LEU A 138 12.21 2.58 3.60
C LEU A 138 12.85 3.59 4.56
N GLY A 139 13.30 4.75 4.07
CA GLY A 139 13.81 5.85 4.91
C GLY A 139 12.76 6.47 5.83
N PHE A 140 11.47 6.40 5.47
CA PHE A 140 10.36 6.79 6.35
C PHE A 140 10.01 5.72 7.40
N THR A 141 10.56 4.52 7.26
CA THR A 141 10.29 3.43 8.19
C THR A 141 11.27 3.47 9.35
N ALA A 142 10.79 3.75 10.56
CA ALA A 142 11.58 3.62 11.78
C ALA A 142 11.71 2.14 12.21
N SER A 143 12.32 1.32 11.35
CA SER A 143 12.51 -0.13 11.57
C SER A 143 13.94 -0.54 11.28
N GLN A 144 14.55 -1.28 12.20
CA GLN A 144 15.86 -1.88 12.03
C GLN A 144 15.96 -2.72 10.73
N ARG A 145 14.85 -3.35 10.32
CA ARG A 145 14.82 -4.11 9.06
C ARG A 145 14.98 -3.22 7.83
N ALA A 146 14.36 -2.04 7.84
CA ALA A 146 14.52 -1.07 6.76
C ALA A 146 15.94 -0.49 6.74
N GLU A 147 16.54 -0.24 7.91
CA GLU A 147 17.93 0.20 8.02
C GLU A 147 18.91 -0.82 7.41
N ILE A 148 18.79 -2.10 7.78
CA ILE A 148 19.63 -3.18 7.22
C ILE A 148 19.48 -3.22 5.70
N ALA A 149 18.25 -3.18 5.19
CA ALA A 149 18.02 -3.23 3.75
C ALA A 149 18.61 -2.03 2.99
N LEU A 150 18.60 -0.83 3.58
CA LEU A 150 19.23 0.35 2.99
C LEU A 150 20.76 0.24 2.98
N VAL A 151 21.36 -0.24 4.08
CA VAL A 151 22.82 -0.47 4.17
C VAL A 151 23.27 -1.53 3.16
N ASP A 152 22.53 -2.65 3.06
CA ASP A 152 22.80 -3.70 2.09
C ASP A 152 22.71 -3.14 0.66
N ARG A 153 21.73 -2.28 0.38
CA ARG A 153 21.56 -1.68 -0.93
C ARG A 153 22.72 -0.75 -1.30
N ILE A 154 23.16 0.10 -0.37
CA ILE A 154 24.31 0.98 -0.57
C ILE A 154 25.57 0.15 -0.82
N SER A 155 25.78 -0.90 -0.01
CA SER A 155 26.93 -1.79 -0.14
C SER A 155 26.96 -2.49 -1.49
N ALA A 156 25.81 -2.96 -1.98
CA ALA A 156 25.69 -3.57 -3.31
C ALA A 156 25.98 -2.57 -4.44
N LEU A 157 25.64 -1.29 -4.29
CA LEU A 157 25.95 -0.26 -5.29
C LEU A 157 27.44 0.12 -5.30
N ALA A 158 28.14 -0.03 -4.17
CA ALA A 158 29.57 0.21 -4.05
C ALA A 158 30.43 -0.95 -4.59
N ASP A 159 29.86 -2.14 -4.70
CA ASP A 159 30.52 -3.35 -5.23
C ASP A 159 29.68 -3.96 -6.37
N PRO A 160 29.92 -3.55 -7.63
CA PRO A 160 29.13 -3.97 -8.78
C PRO A 160 29.14 -5.49 -9.03
N GLU A 161 30.16 -6.21 -8.55
CA GLU A 161 30.26 -7.67 -8.71
C GLU A 161 29.22 -8.43 -7.86
N ARG A 162 28.59 -7.78 -6.87
CA ARG A 162 27.54 -8.34 -6.02
C ARG A 162 26.11 -8.15 -6.55
N ILE A 163 25.92 -7.54 -7.72
CA ILE A 163 24.60 -7.22 -8.31
C ILE A 163 24.11 -8.34 -9.27
N GLN A 164 24.89 -9.41 -9.48
CA GLN A 164 24.50 -10.58 -10.30
C GLN A 164 23.48 -11.47 -9.59
#